data_AF-A0A1G8YVC7-F1
#
_entry.id   AF-A0A1G8YVC7-F1
#
_cell.length_a   1.000
_cell.length_b   1.000
_cell.length_c   1.000
_cell.angle_alpha   90.00
_cell.angle_beta   90.00
_cell.angle_gamma   90.00
#
_symmetry.space_group_name_H-M   'P 1'
#
loop_
_entity.id
_entity.type
_entity.pdbx_description
1 polymer ?
#
loop_
_entity_poly.entity_id
_entity_poly.type
_entity_poly.pdbx_seq_one_letter_code
_entity_poly.pdbx_strand_id
1 'polypeptide(L)'
;MTDNKQYSLNSLYIPLIIAIPANIFFLVRLQFGVYYQWAWVSFAVFTLFLLITGGISITRKERKSQILGCIYLLSAVIFVALAFLIS
;
A
#
# COMPACT_ATOMS: atom_id res chain seq x y z
N MET A 1 -21.69 29.26 12.03
CA MET A 1 -21.92 27.85 11.62
C MET A 1 -20.57 27.29 11.23
N THR A 2 -20.01 26.48 12.12
CA THR A 2 -18.67 25.92 12.03
C THR A 2 -18.61 24.97 10.84
N ASP A 3 -17.77 25.31 9.87
CA ASP A 3 -17.43 24.50 8.71
C ASP A 3 -16.75 23.22 9.24
N ASN A 4 -17.57 22.23 9.61
CA ASN A 4 -17.13 20.86 9.85
C ASN A 4 -16.76 20.30 8.49
N LYS A 5 -15.60 20.74 8.00
CA LYS A 5 -14.84 20.13 6.93
C LYS A 5 -14.58 18.72 7.44
N GLN A 6 -15.53 17.82 7.16
CA GLN A 6 -15.33 16.40 7.27
C GLN A 6 -14.07 16.18 6.44
N TYR A 7 -12.95 16.02 7.14
CA TYR A 7 -11.85 15.24 6.67
C TYR A 7 -12.45 13.86 6.45
N SER A 8 -13.17 13.69 5.34
CA SER A 8 -13.21 12.44 4.62
C SER A 8 -11.74 12.24 4.26
N LEU A 9 -10.98 11.76 5.24
CA LEU A 9 -9.77 11.02 5.07
C LEU A 9 -10.26 9.88 4.19
N ASN A 10 -10.24 10.15 2.88
CA ASN A 10 -10.76 9.30 1.84
C ASN A 10 -10.22 7.92 2.21
N SER A 11 -11.08 6.98 2.59
CA SER A 11 -10.66 5.72 3.25
C SER A 11 -9.52 5.02 2.48
N LEU A 12 -9.42 5.30 1.18
CA LEU A 12 -8.27 5.14 0.28
C LEU A 12 -6.86 5.47 0.82
N TYR A 13 -6.67 6.50 1.65
CA TYR A 13 -5.34 6.88 2.17
C TYR A 13 -4.86 5.98 3.31
N ILE A 14 -5.78 5.33 4.03
CA ILE A 14 -5.48 4.42 5.14
C ILE A 14 -4.58 3.24 4.66
N PRO A 15 -4.90 2.56 3.53
CA PRO A 15 -4.01 1.62 2.88
C PRO A 15 -2.60 2.17 2.63
N LEU A 16 -2.46 3.43 2.18
CA LEU A 16 -1.15 4.01 1.87
C LEU A 16 -0.28 4.13 3.12
N ILE A 17 -0.87 4.67 4.18
CA ILE A 17 -0.18 5.03 5.42
C ILE A 17 0.24 3.78 6.18
N ILE A 18 -0.49 2.68 6.05
CA ILE A 18 -0.24 1.45 6.80
C ILE A 18 0.53 0.42 5.95
N ALA A 19 0.13 0.19 4.71
CA ALA A 19 0.70 -0.88 3.88
C ALA A 19 2.12 -0.56 3.39
N ILE A 20 2.42 0.70 3.06
CA ILE A 20 3.76 1.08 2.58
C ILE A 20 4.80 0.91 3.68
N PRO A 21 4.65 1.48 4.90
CA PRO A 21 5.65 1.28 5.95
C PRO A 21 5.75 -0.18 6.39
N ALA A 22 4.63 -0.91 6.43
CA ALA A 22 4.63 -2.33 6.77
C ALA A 22 5.43 -3.16 5.74
N ASN A 23 5.25 -2.91 4.44
CA ASN A 23 6.01 -3.60 3.40
C ASN A 23 7.50 -3.19 3.40
N ILE A 24 7.84 -1.92 3.67
CA ILE A 24 9.24 -1.49 3.83
C ILE A 24 9.87 -2.22 5.01
N PHE A 25 9.20 -2.24 6.15
CA PHE A 25 9.70 -2.91 7.36
C PHE A 25 9.91 -4.41 7.14
N PHE A 26 9.03 -5.05 6.37
CA PHE A 26 9.20 -6.44 5.95
C PHE A 26 10.46 -6.63 5.12
N LEU A 27 10.64 -5.85 4.04
CA LEU A 27 11.80 -5.98 3.16
C LEU A 27 13.11 -5.76 3.91
N VAL A 28 13.14 -4.78 4.82
CA VAL A 28 14.31 -4.53 5.69
C VAL A 28 14.60 -5.77 6.54
N ARG A 29 13.60 -6.34 7.23
CA ARG A 29 13.81 -7.55 8.04
C ARG A 29 14.23 -8.77 7.21
N LEU A 30 13.68 -8.92 6.01
CA LEU A 30 14.03 -9.98 5.07
C LEU A 30 15.51 -9.88 4.68
N GLN A 31 15.98 -8.65 4.37
CA GLN A 31 17.38 -8.38 4.05
C GLN A 31 18.35 -8.67 5.20
N PHE A 32 17.92 -8.47 6.46
CA PHE A 32 18.72 -8.80 7.65
C PHE A 32 18.64 -10.29 8.07
N GLY A 33 18.00 -11.15 7.28
CA GLY A 33 17.96 -12.60 7.52
C GLY A 33 17.03 -13.02 8.67
N VAL A 34 16.15 -12.13 9.14
CA VAL A 34 15.17 -12.46 10.19
C VAL A 34 13.99 -13.15 9.54
N TYR A 35 14.09 -14.47 9.37
CA TYR A 35 13.03 -15.31 8.83
C TYR A 35 11.83 -15.35 9.78
N TYR A 36 10.80 -14.60 9.41
CA TYR A 36 9.54 -14.58 10.13
C TYR A 36 8.50 -15.27 9.24
N GLN A 37 8.12 -16.51 9.58
CA GLN A 37 7.22 -17.34 8.74
C GLN A 37 5.90 -16.63 8.40
N TRP A 38 5.40 -15.80 9.31
CA TRP A 38 4.17 -15.01 9.13
C TRP A 38 4.34 -13.75 8.29
N ALA A 39 5.58 -13.33 8.04
CA ALA A 39 5.81 -12.03 7.44
C ALA A 39 5.61 -12.02 5.92
N TRP A 40 5.79 -13.16 5.24
CA TRP A 40 5.34 -13.35 3.87
C TRP A 40 3.81 -13.22 3.71
N VAL A 41 3.05 -13.73 4.69
CA VAL A 41 1.59 -13.60 4.70
C VAL A 41 1.19 -12.14 4.90
N SER A 42 1.77 -11.45 5.89
CA SER A 42 1.53 -10.03 6.10
C SER A 42 1.90 -9.18 4.88
N PHE A 43 3.06 -9.45 4.27
CA PHE A 43 3.50 -8.78 3.05
C PHE A 43 2.52 -8.97 1.89
N ALA A 44 2.04 -10.21 1.67
CA ALA A 44 1.05 -10.50 0.66
C ALA A 44 -0.27 -9.75 0.93
N VAL A 45 -0.75 -9.74 2.18
CA VAL A 45 -1.97 -9.03 2.57
C VAL A 45 -1.86 -7.52 2.32
N PHE A 46 -0.77 -6.88 2.76
CA PHE A 46 -0.56 -5.43 2.56
C PHE A 46 -0.40 -5.06 1.08
N THR A 47 0.28 -5.90 0.31
CA THR A 47 0.43 -5.74 -1.14
C THR A 47 -0.92 -5.86 -1.86
N LEU A 48 -1.74 -6.85 -1.48
CA LEU A 48 -3.08 -7.03 -2.02
C LEU A 48 -3.98 -5.83 -1.65
N PHE A 49 -3.81 -5.30 -0.45
CA PHE A 49 -4.53 -4.11 0.01
C PHE A 49 -4.19 -2.87 -0.83
N LEU A 50 -2.91 -2.66 -1.17
CA LEU A 50 -2.48 -1.62 -2.10
C LEU A 50 -3.07 -1.83 -3.50
N LEU A 51 -3.10 -3.06 -3.97
CA LEU A 51 -3.60 -3.40 -5.31
C LEU A 51 -5.10 -3.14 -5.45
N ILE A 52 -5.90 -3.61 -4.48
CA ILE A 52 -7.35 -3.40 -4.44
C ILE A 52 -7.66 -1.91 -4.30
N THR A 53 -6.99 -1.22 -3.39
CA THR A 53 -7.17 0.24 -3.18
C THR A 53 -6.80 1.03 -4.43
N GLY A 54 -5.67 0.69 -5.06
CA GLY A 54 -5.21 1.31 -6.29
C GLY A 54 -6.19 1.14 -7.44
N GLY A 55 -6.71 -0.08 -7.62
CA GLY A 55 -7.73 -0.39 -8.61
C GLY A 55 -9.01 0.42 -8.41
N ILE A 56 -9.57 0.41 -7.19
CA ILE A 56 -10.78 1.19 -6.85
C ILE A 56 -10.56 2.69 -7.06
N SER A 57 -9.36 3.18 -6.73
CA SER A 57 -9.03 4.60 -6.84
C SER A 57 -8.86 5.08 -8.29
N ILE A 58 -8.39 4.21 -9.20
CA ILE A 58 -8.31 4.49 -10.65
C ILE A 58 -9.69 4.54 -11.31
N THR A 59 -10.66 3.75 -10.82
CA THR A 59 -12.02 3.73 -11.36
C THR A 59 -12.81 5.01 -11.02
N ARG A 60 -12.39 5.80 -10.03
CA ARG A 60 -13.03 7.08 -9.72
C ARG A 60 -12.72 8.15 -10.76
N LYS A 61 -13.72 8.93 -11.16
CA LYS A 61 -13.59 10.06 -12.12
C LYS A 61 -12.77 11.25 -11.60
N GLU A 62 -12.37 11.24 -10.33
CA GLU A 62 -11.56 12.30 -9.73
C GLU A 62 -10.08 12.14 -10.12
N ARG A 63 -9.51 13.08 -10.89
CA ARG A 63 -8.08 13.08 -11.28
C ARG A 63 -7.13 12.84 -10.11
N LYS A 64 -7.40 13.44 -8.94
CA LYS A 64 -6.57 13.27 -7.73
C LYS A 64 -6.59 11.82 -7.23
N SER A 65 -7.76 11.17 -7.24
CA SER A 65 -7.89 9.77 -6.84
C SER A 65 -7.23 8.84 -7.87
N GLN A 66 -7.32 9.15 -9.16
CA GLN A 66 -6.64 8.37 -10.21
C GLN A 66 -5.11 8.38 -10.05
N ILE A 67 -4.51 9.54 -9.79
CA ILE A 67 -3.06 9.66 -9.59
C ILE A 67 -2.61 8.84 -8.38
N LEU A 68 -3.34 8.95 -7.27
CA LEU A 68 -3.07 8.13 -6.08
C LEU A 68 -3.23 6.64 -6.41
N GLY A 69 -4.28 6.29 -7.14
CA GLY A 69 -4.54 4.98 -7.75
C GLY A 69 -3.32 4.38 -8.43
N CYS A 70 -2.72 5.13 -9.35
CA CYS A 70 -1.48 4.74 -10.00
C CYS A 70 -0.33 4.56 -9.02
N ILE A 71 -0.16 5.47 -8.06
CA ILE A 71 0.92 5.37 -7.05
C ILE A 71 0.75 4.10 -6.20
N TYR A 72 -0.48 3.74 -5.82
CA TYR A 72 -0.76 2.49 -5.09
C TYR A 72 -0.35 1.26 -5.90
N LEU A 73 -0.76 1.19 -7.16
CA LEU A 73 -0.41 0.06 -8.04
C LEU A 73 1.09 -0.01 -8.30
N LEU A 74 1.74 1.13 -8.57
CA LEU A 74 3.18 1.18 -8.81
C LEU A 74 3.94 0.69 -7.56
N SER A 75 3.51 1.13 -6.37
CA SER A 75 4.12 0.71 -5.10
C SER A 75 3.96 -0.78 -4.87
N ALA A 76 2.78 -1.35 -5.12
CA ALA A 76 2.55 -2.80 -5.01
C ALA A 76 3.49 -3.59 -5.94
N VAL A 77 3.63 -3.17 -7.20
CA VAL A 77 4.55 -3.81 -8.17
C VAL A 77 6.01 -3.72 -7.70
N ILE A 78 6.44 -2.55 -7.23
CA ILE A 78 7.80 -2.33 -6.72
C ILE A 78 8.08 -3.23 -5.51
N PHE A 79 7.15 -3.31 -4.56
CA PHE A 79 7.31 -4.17 -3.39
C PHE A 79 7.43 -5.64 -3.76
N VAL A 80 6.58 -6.13 -4.68
CA VAL A 80 6.65 -7.52 -5.15
C VAL A 80 7.98 -7.80 -5.85
N ALA A 81 8.43 -6.89 -6.72
CA ALA A 81 9.71 -7.02 -7.41
C ALA A 81 10.90 -7.04 -6.43
N LEU A 82 10.90 -6.16 -5.42
CA LEU A 82 11.90 -6.15 -4.36
C LEU A 82 11.89 -7.44 -3.53
N ALA A 83 10.69 -7.94 -3.18
CA ALA A 83 10.58 -9.20 -2.45
C ALA A 83 11.13 -10.38 -3.26
N PHE A 84 10.88 -10.42 -4.58
CA PHE A 84 11.42 -11.45 -5.46
C PHE A 84 12.94 -11.35 -5.63
N LEU A 85 13.51 -10.14 -5.59
CA LEU A 85 14.95 -9.92 -5.73
C LEU A 85 15.73 -10.24 -4.44
N ILE A 86 15.10 -10.07 -3.27
CA ILE A 86 15.73 -10.30 -1.95
C ILE A 86 15.48 -11.73 -1.45
N SER A 87 14.40 -12.40 -1.89
CA SER A 87 14.09 -13.79 -1.55
C SER A 87 14.98 -14.79 -2.27
#